data_AF-Q7YSA2-F1
#
_entry.id   AF-Q7YSA2-F1
#
_cell.length_a   1.000
_cell.length_b   1.000
_cell.length_c   1.000
_cell.angle_alpha   90.00
_cell.angle_beta   90.00
_cell.angle_gamma   90.00
#
_symmetry.space_group_name_H-M   'P 1'
#
loop_
_entity.id
_entity.type
_entity.pdbx_description
1 polymer ?
#
loop_
_entity_poly.entity_id
_entity_poly.type
_entity_poly.pdbx_seq_one_letter_code
_entity_poly.pdbx_strand_id
1 'polypeptide(L)'
;QLKGLEPQTVYQVDIFAENNIGSSNPTSSHELMTLSESQAPADLGGRKMLLIAILGSAGMTCLTVLLAFLIMLQLKRANVQRRMAQAFQNV
;
A
#
# COMPACT_ATOMS: atom_id res chain seq x y z
N GLN A 1 -32.31 -1.29 2.74
CA GLN A 1 -31.22 -2.22 2.37
C GLN A 1 -31.07 -3.24 3.49
N LEU A 2 -31.17 -4.54 3.17
CA LEU A 2 -30.96 -5.64 4.13
C LEU A 2 -29.46 -5.76 4.45
N LYS A 3 -29.13 -6.06 5.71
CA LYS A 3 -27.75 -6.17 6.21
C LYS A 3 -27.60 -7.42 7.06
N GLY A 4 -26.38 -7.94 7.17
CA GLY A 4 -26.08 -9.11 8.01
C GLY A 4 -26.63 -10.42 7.46
N LEU A 5 -26.71 -10.55 6.14
CA LEU A 5 -27.09 -11.81 5.50
C LEU A 5 -25.86 -12.72 5.37
N GLU A 6 -26.07 -14.02 5.51
CA GLU A 6 -25.02 -15.02 5.30
C GLU A 6 -24.55 -14.98 3.84
N PRO A 7 -23.24 -15.11 3.58
CA PRO A 7 -22.71 -15.18 2.23
C PRO A 7 -23.18 -16.46 1.52
N GLN A 8 -23.21 -16.43 0.18
CA GLN A 8 -23.56 -17.57 -0.67
C GLN A 8 -24.89 -18.27 -0.27
N THR A 9 -25.86 -17.49 0.19
CA THR A 9 -27.12 -17.98 0.73
C THR A 9 -28.29 -17.39 -0.06
N VAL A 10 -29.27 -18.24 -0.35
CA VAL A 10 -30.49 -17.85 -1.05
C VAL A 10 -31.56 -17.45 -0.02
N TYR A 11 -32.14 -16.28 -0.20
CA TYR A 11 -33.20 -15.75 0.64
C TYR A 11 -34.47 -15.52 -0.18
N GLN A 12 -35.59 -15.98 0.35
CA GLN A 12 -36.92 -15.66 -0.17
C GLN A 12 -37.44 -14.40 0.52
N VAL A 13 -37.77 -13.37 -0.26
CA VAL A 13 -38.21 -12.07 0.28
C VAL A 13 -39.64 -11.77 -0.16
N ASP A 14 -40.51 -11.62 0.84
CA ASP A 14 -41.90 -11.19 0.67
C ASP A 14 -42.09 -9.79 1.26
N ILE A 15 -42.79 -8.92 0.53
CA ILE A 15 -43.03 -7.53 0.91
C ILE A 15 -44.52 -7.31 1.07
N PHE A 16 -44.92 -6.74 2.19
CA PHE A 16 -46.31 -6.43 2.54
C PHE A 16 -46.46 -4.92 2.77
N ALA A 17 -47.64 -4.38 2.48
CA ALA A 17 -48.02 -3.02 2.84
C ALA A 17 -49.05 -3.06 3.97
N GLU A 18 -48.84 -2.26 5.01
CA GLU A 18 -49.72 -2.19 6.17
C GLU A 18 -50.35 -0.79 6.30
N ASN A 19 -51.63 -0.74 6.66
CA ASN A 19 -52.37 0.49 6.95
C ASN A 19 -53.28 0.33 8.18
N ASN A 20 -54.11 1.33 8.46
CA ASN A 20 -55.02 1.36 9.61
C ASN A 20 -56.18 0.32 9.54
N ILE A 21 -56.33 -0.39 8.42
CA ILE A 21 -57.33 -1.44 8.21
C ILE A 21 -56.67 -2.84 8.30
N GLY A 22 -55.40 -2.97 7.92
CA GLY A 22 -54.64 -4.21 8.05
C GLY A 22 -53.46 -4.31 7.08
N SER A 23 -53.01 -5.55 6.85
CA SER A 23 -51.89 -5.88 5.96
C SER A 23 -52.39 -6.38 4.59
N SER A 24 -51.68 -6.03 3.53
CA SER A 24 -51.93 -6.51 2.18
C SER A 24 -51.54 -7.98 2.00
N ASN A 25 -51.89 -8.54 0.85
CA ASN A 25 -51.20 -9.75 0.37
C ASN A 25 -49.73 -9.42 0.02
N PRO A 26 -48.82 -10.40 0.09
CA PRO A 26 -47.44 -10.17 -0.28
C PRO A 26 -47.34 -9.86 -1.78
N THR A 27 -46.41 -8.97 -2.14
CA THR A 27 -45.90 -8.89 -3.52
C THR A 27 -45.35 -10.25 -3.94
N SER A 28 -45.31 -10.52 -5.27
CA SER A 28 -44.67 -11.73 -5.81
C SER A 28 -43.32 -11.96 -5.15
N SER A 29 -43.09 -13.19 -4.67
CA SER A 29 -41.89 -13.51 -3.92
C SER A 29 -40.64 -13.34 -4.79
N HIS A 30 -39.62 -12.65 -4.27
CA HIS A 30 -38.36 -12.43 -4.98
C HIS A 30 -37.26 -13.26 -4.34
N GLU A 31 -36.49 -13.95 -5.18
CA GLU A 31 -35.31 -14.69 -4.76
C GLU A 31 -34.09 -13.76 -4.77
N LEU A 32 -33.40 -13.68 -3.63
CA LEU A 32 -32.18 -12.92 -3.46
C LEU A 32 -31.03 -13.88 -3.14
N MET A 33 -30.02 -13.94 -4.00
CA MET A 33 -28.79 -14.69 -3.73
C MET A 33 -27.70 -13.73 -3.25
N THR A 34 -27.16 -13.96 -2.05
CA THR A 34 -25.99 -13.22 -1.59
C THR A 34 -24.72 -13.70 -2.30
N LEU A 35 -23.79 -12.78 -2.52
CA LEU A 35 -22.48 -13.12 -3.04
C LEU A 35 -21.69 -13.93 -1.99
N SER A 36 -20.71 -14.69 -2.47
CA SER A 36 -19.70 -15.27 -1.58
C SER A 36 -18.99 -14.17 -0.79
N GLU A 37 -18.45 -14.53 0.38
CA GLU A 37 -17.65 -13.61 1.18
C GLU A 37 -16.55 -13.05 0.30
N SER A 38 -16.60 -11.75 0.05
CA SER A 38 -15.49 -11.07 -0.59
C SER A 38 -14.33 -11.19 0.38
N GLN A 39 -13.34 -12.01 0.03
CA GLN A 39 -12.03 -11.88 0.62
C GLN A 39 -11.63 -10.43 0.40
N ALA A 40 -11.77 -9.61 1.43
CA ALA A 40 -11.13 -8.31 1.47
C ALA A 40 -9.71 -8.56 0.98
N PRO A 41 -9.22 -7.84 -0.04
CA PRO A 41 -7.90 -8.11 -0.58
C PRO A 41 -6.97 -8.09 0.61
N ALA A 42 -6.42 -9.27 0.93
CA ALA A 42 -5.61 -9.42 2.12
C ALA A 42 -4.62 -8.26 2.12
N ASP A 43 -4.45 -7.61 3.27
CA ASP A 43 -3.59 -6.44 3.47
C ASP A 43 -2.08 -6.72 3.21
N LEU A 44 -1.79 -7.78 2.45
CA LEU A 44 -0.57 -8.02 1.70
C LEU A 44 -0.16 -6.81 0.87
N GLY A 45 -1.11 -6.07 0.27
CA GLY A 45 -0.80 -4.88 -0.54
C GLY A 45 -0.10 -3.79 0.27
N GLY A 46 -0.70 -3.41 1.40
CA GLY A 46 -0.15 -2.39 2.31
C GLY A 46 1.19 -2.81 2.91
N ARG A 47 1.29 -4.05 3.41
CA ARG A 47 2.55 -4.56 3.98
C ARG A 47 3.69 -4.64 2.96
N LYS A 48 3.43 -5.08 1.73
CA LYS A 48 4.44 -5.11 0.66
C LYS A 48 4.89 -3.71 0.27
N MET A 49 3.97 -2.74 0.17
CA MET A 49 4.31 -1.34 -0.08
C MET A 49 5.19 -0.75 1.02
N LEU A 50 4.89 -1.03 2.30
CA LEU A 50 5.72 -0.59 3.43
C LEU A 50 7.14 -1.17 3.37
N LEU A 51 7.27 -2.46 3.06
CA LEU A 51 8.60 -3.10 2.93
C LEU A 51 9.42 -2.49 1.79
N ILE A 52 8.80 -2.19 0.65
CA ILE A 52 9.45 -1.53 -0.49
C ILE A 52 9.89 -0.11 -0.11
N ALA A 53 9.05 0.65 0.61
CA ALA A 53 9.38 1.99 1.05
C ALA A 53 10.59 2.01 2.01
N ILE A 54 10.62 1.09 2.98
CA ILE A 54 11.73 0.97 3.93
C ILE A 54 13.02 0.60 3.18
N LEU A 55 12.96 -0.41 2.30
CA LEU A 55 14.13 -0.85 1.52
C LEU A 55 14.68 0.29 0.64
N GLY A 56 13.81 1.06 -0.02
CA GLY A 56 14.20 2.21 -0.83
C GLY A 56 14.88 3.31 -0.01
N SER A 57 14.33 3.64 1.16
CA SER A 57 14.90 4.69 2.03
C SER A 57 16.27 4.29 2.59
N ALA A 58 16.40 3.07 3.13
CA ALA A 58 17.67 2.54 3.62
C ALA A 58 18.71 2.46 2.48
N GLY A 59 18.31 1.99 1.29
CA GLY A 59 19.18 1.94 0.12
C GLY A 59 19.67 3.34 -0.31
N MET A 60 18.77 4.32 -0.37
CA MET A 60 19.12 5.69 -0.74
C MET A 60 20.07 6.34 0.26
N THR A 61 19.85 6.17 1.57
CA THR A 61 20.77 6.66 2.61
C THR A 61 22.14 5.99 2.52
N CYS A 62 22.18 4.67 2.29
CA CYS A 62 23.45 3.95 2.13
C CYS A 62 24.24 4.45 0.92
N LEU A 63 23.59 4.62 -0.23
CA LEU A 63 24.21 5.10 -1.46
C LEU A 63 24.74 6.53 -1.32
N THR A 64 23.97 7.42 -0.69
CA THR A 64 24.38 8.83 -0.50
C THR A 64 25.60 8.93 0.42
N VAL A 65 25.65 8.17 1.50
CA VAL A 65 26.82 8.11 2.40
C VAL A 65 28.03 7.57 1.65
N LEU A 66 27.90 6.46 0.91
CA LEU A 66 28.99 5.89 0.12
C LEU A 66 29.54 6.92 -0.89
N LEU A 67 28.66 7.61 -1.60
CA LEU A 67 29.04 8.62 -2.58
C LEU A 67 29.78 9.80 -1.94
N ALA A 68 29.30 10.28 -0.78
CA ALA A 68 29.97 11.34 -0.03
C ALA A 68 31.40 10.93 0.39
N PHE A 69 31.59 9.69 0.85
CA PHE A 69 32.92 9.14 1.16
C PHE A 69 33.82 9.07 -0.07
N LEU A 70 33.31 8.58 -1.20
CA LEU A 70 34.09 8.52 -2.44
C LEU A 70 34.51 9.91 -2.92
N ILE A 71 33.59 10.89 -2.88
CA ILE A 71 33.90 12.29 -3.22
C ILE A 71 34.99 12.83 -2.30
N MET A 72 34.86 12.62 -0.98
CA MET A 72 35.86 13.08 0.00
C MET A 72 37.24 12.43 -0.24
N LEU A 73 37.28 11.13 -0.53
CA LEU A 73 38.52 10.42 -0.83
C LEU A 73 39.19 10.96 -2.10
N GLN A 74 38.42 11.22 -3.15
CA GLN A 74 38.96 11.78 -4.40
C GLN A 74 39.46 13.21 -4.20
N LEU A 75 38.74 14.05 -3.45
CA LEU A 75 39.18 15.40 -3.09
C LEU A 75 40.45 15.37 -2.24
N LYS A 76 40.54 14.46 -1.27
CA LYS A 76 41.76 14.28 -0.47
C LYS A 76 42.93 13.85 -1.35
N ARG A 77 42.72 12.91 -2.27
CA ARG A 77 43.75 12.44 -3.21
C ARG A 77 44.23 13.55 -4.13
N ALA A 78 43.30 14.33 -4.70
CA ALA A 78 43.60 15.49 -5.54
C ALA A 78 44.35 16.59 -4.76
N ASN A 79 43.95 16.87 -3.53
CA ASN A 79 44.64 17.83 -2.66
C ASN A 79 46.07 17.39 -2.33
N VAL A 80 46.28 16.10 -2.03
CA VAL A 80 47.62 15.55 -1.76
C VAL A 80 48.49 15.60 -3.02
N GLN A 81 47.95 15.19 -4.17
CA GLN A 81 48.67 15.28 -5.45
C GLN A 81 49.05 16.72 -5.80
N ARG A 82 48.14 17.68 -5.58
CA ARG A 82 48.40 19.11 -5.79
C ARG A 82 49.52 19.62 -4.89
N ARG A 83 49.54 19.24 -3.61
CA ARG A 83 50.62 19.60 -2.68
C ARG A 83 51.96 18.99 -3.09
N MET A 84 51.97 17.75 -3.58
CA MET A 84 53.20 17.13 -4.09
C MET A 84 53.73 17.86 -5.33
N ALA A 85 52.86 18.21 -6.29
CA ALA A 85 53.27 18.97 -7.47
C ALA A 85 53.84 20.36 -7.12
N GLN A 86 53.29 21.03 -6.11
CA GLN A 86 53.81 22.30 -5.61
C GLN A 86 55.16 22.15 -4.89
N ALA A 87 55.37 21.05 -4.16
CA ALA A 87 56.64 20.76 -3.50
C ALA A 87 57.79 20.53 -4.50
N PHE A 88 57.49 20.06 -5.71
CA PHE A 88 58.49 19.90 -6.78
C PHE A 88 58.81 21.19 -7.54
N GLN A 89 57.91 22.19 -7.54
CA GLN A 89 58.16 23.49 -8.19
C GLN A 89 58.76 24.55 -7.27
N ASN A 90 58.76 24.30 -5.94
CA ASN A 90 59.36 25.18 -4.93
C ASN A 90 60.80 24.76 -4.53
N VAL A 91 61.50 24.00 -5.38
CA VAL A 91 62.94 23.68 -5.27
C VAL A 91 63.67 24.42 -6.38
#